data_AF-A0A0R2PB72-F1
#
_entry.id   AF-A0A0R2PB72-F1
#
_cell.length_a   1.000
_cell.length_b   1.000
_cell.length_c   1.000
_cell.angle_alpha   90.00
_cell.angle_beta   90.00
_cell.angle_gamma   90.00
#
_symmetry.space_group_name_H-M   'P 1'
#
loop_
_entity.id
_entity.type
_entity.pdbx_description
1 polymer ?
#
loop_
_entity_poly.entity_id
_entity_poly.type
_entity_poly.pdbx_seq_one_letter_code
_entity_poly.pdbx_strand_id
1 'polypeptide(L)'
;MPIKLSKIIPKALFTTPKIPSVAVVGLMVVEYVILSNVIAPEPKCTLNVERPHYSTYLKETRNIDAIKLNITSECNVPQDYTEVESSIRKLEKGQQVVVYAPGLERRESSKSDPKKAEFRDLFALCRLGKSMSYVGSARGLVYLKGGGTIPVKDDSGIFRAANCGIGAQ
;
A
#
# COMPACT_ATOMS: atom_id res chain seq x y z
N MET A 1 -24.25 -45.74 -61.73
CA MET A 1 -23.07 -45.49 -62.61
C MET A 1 -22.64 -44.04 -62.44
N PRO A 2 -21.37 -43.75 -62.14
CA PRO A 2 -20.87 -42.42 -61.81
C PRO A 2 -20.26 -41.74 -63.04
N ILE A 3 -20.44 -40.42 -63.23
CA ILE A 3 -19.60 -39.65 -64.15
C ILE A 3 -19.10 -38.36 -63.47
N LYS A 4 -17.77 -38.31 -63.44
CA LYS A 4 -16.79 -37.40 -62.86
C LYS A 4 -17.09 -35.90 -63.05
N LEU A 5 -17.00 -35.13 -61.95
CA LEU A 5 -16.69 -33.70 -62.01
C LEU A 5 -15.21 -33.52 -62.37
N SER A 6 -14.93 -32.94 -63.53
CA SER A 6 -13.61 -32.48 -63.94
C SER A 6 -13.31 -31.10 -63.32
N LYS A 7 -12.16 -31.07 -62.65
CA LYS A 7 -11.49 -29.97 -61.96
C LYS A 7 -11.14 -28.83 -62.94
N ILE A 8 -11.62 -27.62 -62.70
CA ILE A 8 -11.11 -26.40 -63.35
C ILE A 8 -10.41 -25.57 -62.28
N ILE A 9 -9.08 -25.48 -62.39
CA ILE A 9 -8.18 -24.71 -61.54
C ILE A 9 -8.15 -23.28 -62.11
N PRO A 10 -8.52 -22.23 -61.35
CA PRO A 10 -8.28 -20.87 -61.80
C PRO A 10 -6.81 -20.52 -61.61
N LYS A 11 -6.15 -20.16 -62.72
CA LYS A 11 -4.77 -19.67 -62.78
C LYS A 11 -4.66 -18.39 -61.93
N ALA A 12 -3.70 -18.40 -61.01
CA ALA A 12 -3.30 -17.21 -60.26
C ALA A 12 -2.82 -16.11 -61.22
N LEU A 13 -3.50 -14.97 -61.21
CA LEU A 13 -3.11 -13.78 -61.95
C LEU A 13 -2.00 -13.08 -61.15
N PHE A 14 -0.74 -13.39 -61.47
CA PHE A 14 0.42 -12.64 -60.99
C PHE A 14 0.44 -11.27 -61.67
N THR A 15 -0.12 -10.25 -61.01
CA THR A 15 0.13 -8.85 -61.37
C THR A 15 1.41 -8.40 -60.68
N THR A 16 2.48 -8.23 -61.45
CA THR A 16 3.74 -7.62 -61.01
C THR A 16 3.58 -6.09 -60.97
N PRO A 17 3.72 -5.42 -59.81
CA PRO A 17 3.83 -3.98 -59.80
C PRO A 17 5.30 -3.61 -60.07
N LYS A 18 5.55 -2.94 -61.20
CA LYS A 18 6.75 -2.12 -61.40
C LYS A 18 6.48 -0.75 -60.79
N ILE A 19 7.04 -0.47 -59.62
CA ILE A 19 7.08 0.88 -59.05
C ILE A 19 8.50 1.12 -58.52
N PRO A 20 9.15 2.23 -58.90
CA PRO A 20 10.52 2.53 -58.52
C PRO A 20 10.61 2.86 -57.03
N SER A 21 11.72 2.41 -56.45
CA SER A 21 12.17 2.63 -55.08
C SER A 21 11.95 4.07 -54.61
N VAL A 22 11.06 4.29 -53.65
CA VAL A 22 11.07 5.33 -52.59
C VAL A 22 9.77 5.17 -51.79
N ALA A 23 9.87 5.36 -50.47
CA ALA A 23 8.82 5.28 -49.44
C ALA A 23 8.56 3.89 -48.83
N VAL A 24 9.58 3.36 -48.13
CA VAL A 24 9.33 2.52 -46.95
C VAL A 24 10.00 3.19 -45.75
N VAL A 25 9.38 4.26 -45.27
CA VAL A 25 9.60 4.75 -43.91
C VAL A 25 8.23 5.05 -43.34
N GLY A 26 7.82 4.27 -42.35
CA GLY A 26 6.59 4.54 -41.60
C GLY A 26 5.75 3.30 -41.42
N LEU A 27 6.07 2.52 -40.38
CA LEU A 27 5.12 1.82 -39.51
C LEU A 27 5.90 0.90 -38.56
N MET A 28 6.45 1.44 -37.48
CA MET A 28 6.83 0.66 -36.30
C MET A 28 6.84 1.54 -35.04
N VAL A 29 5.71 2.14 -34.65
CA VAL A 29 5.53 2.66 -33.27
C VAL A 29 4.05 2.61 -32.85
N VAL A 30 3.38 1.45 -32.90
CA VAL A 30 2.00 1.32 -32.34
C VAL A 30 1.79 0.02 -31.56
N GLU A 31 2.81 -0.51 -30.87
CA GLU A 31 2.58 -1.71 -30.03
C GLU A 31 3.14 -1.62 -28.59
N TYR A 32 3.87 -0.55 -28.23
CA TYR A 32 4.46 -0.48 -26.88
C TYR A 32 3.45 -0.12 -25.77
N VAL A 33 2.35 0.54 -26.10
CA VAL A 33 1.38 1.05 -25.09
C VAL A 33 0.41 -0.04 -24.60
N ILE A 34 0.21 -1.11 -25.37
CA ILE A 34 -0.79 -2.15 -25.04
C ILE A 34 -0.20 -3.26 -24.15
N LEU A 35 1.08 -3.59 -24.31
CA LEU A 35 1.75 -4.68 -23.56
C LEU A 35 1.99 -4.37 -22.07
N SER A 36 2.05 -3.09 -21.68
CA SER A 36 2.27 -2.71 -20.27
C SER A 36 1.05 -2.95 -19.37
N ASN A 37 -0.17 -3.02 -19.93
CA ASN A 37 -1.39 -3.25 -19.16
C ASN A 37 -1.73 -4.74 -18.93
N VAL A 38 -1.02 -5.67 -19.58
CA VAL A 38 -1.36 -7.11 -19.52
C VAL A 38 -0.54 -7.87 -18.46
N ILE A 39 0.49 -7.25 -17.87
CA ILE A 39 1.46 -7.92 -16.96
C ILE A 39 1.60 -7.21 -15.59
N ALA A 40 0.75 -6.24 -15.26
CA ALA A 40 0.84 -5.60 -13.95
C ALA A 40 0.36 -6.58 -12.85
N PRO A 41 1.15 -6.83 -11.79
CA PRO A 41 0.72 -7.70 -10.70
C PRO A 41 -0.49 -7.08 -10.00
N GLU A 42 -1.45 -7.92 -9.61
CA GLU A 42 -2.61 -7.48 -8.82
C GLU A 42 -2.12 -6.79 -7.53
N PRO A 43 -2.58 -5.56 -7.24
CA PRO A 43 -2.11 -4.80 -6.10
C PRO A 43 -2.57 -5.45 -4.79
N LYS A 44 -1.61 -5.72 -3.91
CA LYS A 44 -1.82 -6.25 -2.56
C LYS A 44 -1.10 -5.35 -1.57
N CYS A 45 -1.82 -4.92 -0.55
CA CYS A 45 -1.31 -4.04 0.50
C CYS A 45 -1.65 -4.61 1.88
N THR A 46 -0.77 -4.35 2.84
CA THR A 46 -0.96 -4.69 4.24
C THR A 46 -0.69 -3.47 5.11
N LEU A 47 -1.24 -3.51 6.33
CA LEU A 47 -0.80 -2.66 7.42
C LEU A 47 -0.01 -3.54 8.40
N ASN A 48 1.08 -3.00 8.91
CA ASN A 48 1.79 -3.53 10.06
C ASN A 48 1.66 -2.53 11.20
N VAL A 49 0.92 -2.91 12.24
CA VAL A 49 0.74 -2.09 13.45
C VAL A 49 1.68 -2.61 14.53
N GLU A 50 2.77 -1.87 14.77
CA GLU A 50 3.71 -2.24 15.82
C GLU A 50 3.06 -2.11 17.20
N ARG A 51 3.55 -2.91 18.16
CA ARG A 51 3.07 -2.82 19.54
C ARG A 51 3.37 -1.44 20.14
N PRO A 52 2.40 -0.81 20.82
CA PRO A 52 2.67 0.42 21.53
C PRO A 52 3.80 0.24 22.54
N HIS A 53 4.77 1.14 22.52
CA HIS A 53 5.95 1.06 23.35
C HIS A 53 6.40 2.45 23.81
N TYR A 54 7.10 2.50 24.93
CA TYR A 54 7.72 3.74 25.39
C TYR A 54 8.79 4.21 24.40
N SER A 55 8.76 5.49 24.02
CA SER A 55 9.73 6.04 23.07
C SER A 55 10.92 6.69 23.78
N THR A 56 12.06 5.99 23.78
CA THR A 56 13.34 6.57 24.23
C THR A 56 13.77 7.74 23.35
N TYR A 57 13.52 7.65 22.04
CA TYR A 57 13.80 8.74 21.09
C TYR A 57 13.08 10.06 21.46
N LEU A 58 11.77 10.02 21.75
CA LEU A 58 11.03 11.22 22.14
C LEU A 58 11.51 11.78 23.49
N LYS A 59 11.94 10.89 24.40
CA LYS A 59 12.55 11.30 25.65
C LYS A 59 13.87 12.03 25.43
N GLU A 60 14.77 11.47 24.65
CA GLU A 60 16.11 12.03 24.44
C GLU A 60 16.09 13.31 23.60
N THR A 61 15.25 13.36 22.57
CA THR A 61 15.24 14.49 21.62
C THR A 61 14.31 15.63 22.03
N ARG A 62 13.26 15.35 22.81
CA ARG A 62 12.24 16.34 23.16
C ARG A 62 11.92 16.40 24.66
N ASN A 63 12.54 15.56 25.49
CA ASN A 63 12.22 15.39 26.90
C ASN A 63 10.74 15.06 27.16
N ILE A 64 10.13 14.28 26.26
CA ILE A 64 8.72 13.89 26.35
C ILE A 64 8.62 12.39 26.66
N ASP A 65 7.90 12.07 27.72
CA ASP A 65 7.51 10.69 28.03
C ASP A 65 6.25 10.34 27.23
N ALA A 66 6.36 9.36 26.32
CA ALA A 66 5.26 8.98 25.45
C ALA A 66 5.23 7.49 25.13
N ILE A 67 4.02 6.96 24.96
CA ILE A 67 3.77 5.67 24.31
C ILE A 67 3.54 5.93 22.83
N LYS A 68 4.36 5.31 21.99
CA LYS A 68 4.38 5.47 20.55
C LYS A 68 3.70 4.29 19.85
N LEU A 69 2.95 4.58 18.79
CA LEU A 69 2.35 3.61 17.90
C LEU A 69 2.96 3.80 16.51
N ASN A 70 3.87 2.90 16.10
CA ASN A 70 4.38 2.93 14.74
C ASN A 70 3.46 2.10 13.83
N ILE A 71 3.19 2.63 12.65
CA ILE A 71 2.39 1.94 11.63
C ILE A 71 3.10 2.05 10.30
N THR A 72 3.14 0.97 9.55
CA THR A 72 3.67 0.95 8.19
C THR A 72 2.64 0.30 7.27
N SER A 73 2.26 0.98 6.19
CA SER A 73 1.62 0.31 5.06
C SER A 73 2.69 -0.22 4.13
N GLU A 74 2.47 -1.38 3.55
CA GLU A 74 3.37 -1.98 2.57
C GLU A 74 2.57 -2.64 1.44
N CYS A 75 2.93 -2.35 0.20
CA CYS A 75 2.30 -2.90 -0.98
C CYS A 75 3.31 -3.60 -1.89
N ASN A 76 2.82 -4.49 -2.76
CA ASN A 76 3.63 -5.07 -3.84
C ASN A 76 3.82 -4.11 -5.03
N VAL A 77 3.10 -2.99 -5.07
CA VAL A 77 3.17 -1.93 -6.09
C VAL A 77 3.29 -0.54 -5.45
N PRO A 78 3.84 0.47 -6.15
CA PRO A 78 3.97 1.82 -5.60
C PRO A 78 2.65 2.45 -5.19
N GLN A 79 2.68 3.16 -4.07
CA GLN A 79 1.57 3.97 -3.54
C GLN A 79 1.90 5.46 -3.63
N ASP A 80 0.87 6.29 -3.79
CA ASP A 80 0.99 7.74 -3.63
C ASP A 80 1.02 8.07 -2.13
N TYR A 81 -0.05 7.72 -1.41
CA TYR A 81 -0.16 7.94 0.02
C TYR A 81 -1.06 6.89 0.70
N THR A 82 -1.01 6.86 2.02
CA THR A 82 -1.90 6.07 2.86
C THR A 82 -2.64 6.98 3.82
N GLU A 83 -3.90 6.69 4.07
CA GLU A 83 -4.69 7.28 5.14
C GLU A 83 -5.05 6.22 6.18
N VAL A 84 -4.87 6.52 7.46
CA VAL A 84 -5.21 5.60 8.56
C VAL A 84 -5.95 6.33 9.68
N GLU A 85 -6.97 5.68 10.22
CA GLU A 85 -7.47 5.93 11.56
C GLU A 85 -6.80 4.92 12.50
N SER A 86 -6.19 5.41 13.57
CA SER A 86 -5.49 4.57 14.53
C SER A 86 -5.95 4.84 15.96
N SER A 87 -5.71 3.88 16.84
CA SER A 87 -5.97 4.04 18.26
C SER A 87 -4.98 3.27 19.13
N ILE A 88 -4.68 3.83 20.29
CA ILE A 88 -4.05 3.09 21.40
C ILE A 88 -5.13 2.85 22.45
N ARG A 89 -5.26 1.59 22.87
CA ARG A 89 -6.11 1.17 23.98
C ARG A 89 -5.27 0.67 25.13
N LYS A 90 -5.71 0.92 26.36
CA LYS A 90 -5.15 0.32 27.58
C LYS A 90 -6.13 -0.68 28.18
N LEU A 91 -5.60 -1.60 28.97
CA LEU A 91 -6.42 -2.44 29.85
C LEU A 91 -6.46 -1.81 31.25
N GLU A 92 -7.65 -1.47 31.74
CA GLU A 92 -7.88 -0.90 33.07
C GLU A 92 -9.06 -1.61 33.74
N LYS A 93 -8.80 -2.27 34.88
CA LYS A 93 -9.82 -3.05 35.62
C LYS A 93 -10.60 -4.06 34.75
N GLY A 94 -9.91 -4.70 33.81
CA GLY A 94 -10.52 -5.67 32.88
C GLY A 94 -11.27 -5.04 31.69
N GLN A 95 -11.36 -3.72 31.62
CA GLN A 95 -11.98 -3.00 30.51
C GLN A 95 -10.92 -2.42 29.56
N GLN A 96 -11.23 -2.41 28.27
CA GLN A 96 -10.40 -1.73 27.27
C GLN A 96 -10.83 -0.28 27.16
N VAL A 97 -9.89 0.65 27.35
CA VAL A 97 -10.14 2.10 27.31
C VAL A 97 -9.27 2.71 26.21
N VAL A 98 -9.88 3.46 25.29
CA VAL A 98 -9.14 4.24 24.28
C VAL A 98 -8.44 5.40 24.98
N VAL A 99 -7.14 5.54 24.76
CA VAL A 99 -6.30 6.59 25.36
C VAL A 99 -5.64 7.50 24.33
N TYR A 100 -5.79 7.16 23.06
CA TYR A 100 -5.29 7.91 21.92
C TYR A 100 -6.09 7.56 20.68
N ALA A 101 -6.58 8.57 19.97
CA ALA A 101 -7.26 8.45 18.68
C ALA A 101 -7.15 9.79 17.93
N PRO A 102 -6.11 10.02 17.12
CA PRO A 102 -5.84 11.34 16.52
C PRO A 102 -6.80 11.69 15.36
N GLY A 103 -7.69 10.78 14.97
CA GLY A 103 -8.53 10.89 13.78
C GLY A 103 -7.85 10.29 12.56
N LEU A 104 -8.17 10.85 11.38
CA LEU A 104 -7.65 10.41 10.10
C LEU A 104 -6.28 11.06 9.84
N GLU A 105 -5.24 10.24 9.74
CA GLU A 105 -3.88 10.67 9.45
C GLU A 105 -3.48 10.24 8.04
N ARG A 106 -2.82 11.14 7.29
CA ARG A 106 -2.30 10.85 5.94
C ARG A 106 -0.77 10.89 5.94
N ARG A 107 -0.13 9.91 5.28
CA ARG A 107 1.31 9.94 5.00
C ARG A 107 1.57 9.58 3.55
N GLU A 108 2.39 10.41 2.90
CA GLU A 108 2.93 10.12 1.57
C GLU A 108 3.82 8.87 1.61
N SER A 109 3.97 8.22 0.46
CA SER A 109 4.91 7.11 0.34
C SER A 109 6.35 7.55 0.55
N SER A 110 7.17 6.62 1.04
CA SER A 110 8.59 6.88 1.27
C SER A 110 9.29 7.15 -0.05
N LYS A 111 10.09 8.23 -0.08
CA LYS A 111 10.91 8.57 -1.25
C LYS A 111 11.93 7.47 -1.58
N SER A 112 12.42 6.74 -0.58
CA SER A 112 13.38 5.65 -0.77
C SER A 112 12.71 4.32 -1.09
N ASP A 113 11.46 4.13 -0.67
CA ASP A 113 10.65 2.96 -1.00
C ASP A 113 9.18 3.34 -1.21
N PRO A 114 8.79 3.67 -2.46
CA PRO A 114 7.42 4.12 -2.78
C PRO A 114 6.34 3.07 -2.51
N LYS A 115 6.71 1.83 -2.17
CA LYS A 115 5.78 0.77 -1.78
C LYS A 115 5.37 0.85 -0.31
N LYS A 116 5.94 1.77 0.47
CA LYS A 116 5.66 1.92 1.90
C LYS A 116 5.25 3.34 2.24
N ALA A 117 4.37 3.49 3.23
CA ALA A 117 4.18 4.74 3.96
C ALA A 117 4.28 4.47 5.46
N GLU A 118 4.97 5.36 6.17
CA GLU A 118 5.26 5.19 7.60
C GLU A 118 4.64 6.29 8.44
N PHE A 119 3.97 5.88 9.52
CA PHE A 119 3.44 6.74 10.55
C PHE A 119 4.33 6.55 11.79
N ARG A 120 5.31 7.44 11.95
CA ARG A 120 6.34 7.36 13.00
C ARG A 120 6.18 8.45 14.06
N ASP A 121 5.08 9.17 14.06
CA ASP A 121 4.81 10.32 14.92
C ASP A 121 3.46 10.25 15.63
N LEU A 122 2.86 9.05 15.67
CA LEU A 122 1.67 8.78 16.45
C LEU A 122 2.06 8.40 17.87
N PHE A 123 1.69 9.21 18.85
CA PHE A 123 2.02 8.96 20.25
C PHE A 123 1.06 9.64 21.21
N ALA A 124 0.92 9.05 22.40
CA ALA A 124 0.23 9.66 23.53
C ALA A 124 1.21 9.93 24.67
N LEU A 125 1.07 11.12 25.27
CA LEU A 125 1.83 11.53 26.45
C LEU A 125 1.51 10.60 27.62
N CYS A 126 2.53 10.25 28.39
CA CYS A 126 2.39 9.36 29.53
C CYS A 126 3.25 9.84 30.72
N ARG A 127 3.03 9.23 31.89
CA ARG A 127 3.84 9.47 33.09
C ARG A 127 4.60 8.20 33.46
N LEU A 128 5.91 8.32 33.65
CA LEU A 128 6.74 7.21 34.14
C LEU A 128 6.32 6.78 35.56
N GLY A 129 6.70 5.55 35.93
CA GLY A 129 6.47 5.00 37.26
C GLY A 129 5.13 4.27 37.44
N LYS A 130 4.28 4.25 36.41
CA LYS A 130 3.06 3.44 36.37
C LYS A 130 3.09 2.49 35.17
N SER A 131 3.18 1.19 35.45
CA SER A 131 3.09 0.16 34.42
C SER A 131 1.65 -0.05 33.99
N MET A 132 1.40 0.03 32.69
CA MET A 132 0.09 -0.17 32.07
C MET A 132 0.26 -1.00 30.79
N SER A 133 -0.74 -1.81 30.47
CA SER A 133 -0.71 -2.64 29.26
C SER A 133 -1.48 -1.98 28.12
N TYR A 134 -0.86 -1.92 26.95
CA TYR A 134 -1.40 -1.26 25.76
C TYR A 134 -1.51 -2.19 24.55
N VAL A 135 -2.43 -1.86 23.65
CA VAL A 135 -2.57 -2.44 22.31
C VAL A 135 -2.86 -1.32 21.32
N GLY A 136 -2.30 -1.44 20.12
CA GLY A 136 -2.56 -0.56 18.99
C GLY A 136 -3.44 -1.24 17.95
N SER A 137 -4.29 -0.46 17.27
CA SER A 137 -5.03 -0.92 16.09
C SER A 137 -5.16 0.21 15.08
N ALA A 138 -5.22 -0.15 13.80
CA ALA A 138 -5.40 0.82 12.72
C ALA A 138 -6.20 0.23 11.57
N ARG A 139 -6.91 1.11 10.86
CA ARG A 139 -7.64 0.80 9.62
C ARG A 139 -7.54 1.98 8.68
N GLY A 140 -7.65 1.74 7.37
CA GLY A 140 -7.44 2.81 6.42
C GLY A 140 -7.54 2.38 4.96
N LEU A 141 -7.07 3.27 4.10
CA LEU A 141 -7.01 3.11 2.66
C LEU A 141 -5.60 3.45 2.17
N VAL A 142 -5.03 2.58 1.33
CA VAL A 142 -3.84 2.89 0.54
C VAL A 142 -4.25 3.37 -0.84
N TYR A 143 -3.72 4.50 -1.28
CA TYR A 143 -3.95 5.09 -2.60
C TYR A 143 -2.77 4.78 -3.50
N LEU A 144 -3.00 4.07 -4.60
CA LEU A 144 -1.95 3.57 -5.48
C LEU A 144 -1.55 4.61 -6.53
N LYS A 145 -0.28 4.63 -6.93
CA LYS A 145 0.26 5.57 -7.93
C LYS A 145 -0.31 5.40 -9.35
N GLY A 146 -0.89 4.23 -9.64
CA GLY A 146 -1.62 3.93 -10.86
C GLY A 146 -3.13 4.18 -10.76
N GLY A 147 -3.59 4.76 -9.65
CA GLY A 147 -5.00 4.86 -9.30
C GLY A 147 -5.53 3.60 -8.59
N GLY A 148 -6.72 3.74 -8.02
CA GLY A 148 -7.33 2.71 -7.18
C GLY A 148 -6.94 2.81 -5.71
N THR A 149 -7.73 2.15 -4.88
CA THR A 149 -7.57 2.17 -3.42
C THR A 149 -7.69 0.76 -2.84
N ILE A 150 -6.82 0.42 -1.88
CA ILE A 150 -6.85 -0.86 -1.19
C ILE A 150 -7.17 -0.63 0.29
N PRO A 151 -8.27 -1.22 0.81
CA PRO A 151 -8.56 -1.16 2.24
C PRO A 151 -7.58 -2.03 3.02
N VAL A 152 -7.10 -1.50 4.13
CA VAL A 152 -6.12 -2.15 5.00
C VAL A 152 -6.58 -2.01 6.45
N LYS A 153 -6.29 -3.02 7.26
CA LYS A 153 -6.51 -3.01 8.71
C LYS A 153 -5.56 -3.98 9.38
N ASP A 154 -5.15 -3.65 10.60
CA ASP A 154 -4.32 -4.52 11.43
C ASP A 154 -4.39 -4.10 12.91
N ASP A 155 -3.96 -5.00 13.80
CA ASP A 155 -3.76 -4.72 15.21
C ASP A 155 -2.47 -5.36 15.74
N SER A 156 -1.89 -4.75 16.77
CA SER A 156 -0.61 -5.19 17.33
C SER A 156 -0.68 -6.53 18.12
N GLY A 157 -1.84 -7.17 18.17
CA GLY A 157 -2.13 -8.41 18.85
C GLY A 157 -2.46 -8.23 20.34
N ILE A 158 -1.63 -8.80 21.19
CA ILE A 158 -1.86 -8.85 22.64
C ILE A 158 -1.48 -7.54 23.34
N PHE A 159 -2.17 -7.26 24.44
CA PHE A 159 -1.80 -6.19 25.37
C PHE A 159 -0.39 -6.41 25.93
N ARG A 160 0.45 -5.38 25.87
CA ARG A 160 1.82 -5.40 26.41
C ARG A 160 2.08 -4.27 27.38
N ALA A 161 2.71 -4.63 28.50
CA ALA A 161 3.07 -3.70 29.55
C ALA A 161 4.18 -2.75 29.09
N ALA A 162 3.99 -1.47 29.37
CA ALA A 162 5.03 -0.45 29.30
C ALA A 162 5.05 0.33 30.62
N ASN A 163 6.25 0.67 31.12
CA ASN A 163 6.43 1.45 32.35
C ASN A 163 6.17 2.96 32.11
N CYS A 164 5.02 3.27 31.52
CA CYS A 164 4.56 4.64 31.33
C CYS A 164 3.03 4.63 31.25
N GLY A 165 2.37 5.33 32.17
CA GLY A 165 0.93 5.31 32.34
C GLY A 165 0.25 6.49 31.63
N ILE A 166 -0.74 6.20 30.78
CA ILE A 166 -1.63 7.21 30.18
C ILE A 166 -2.90 7.30 31.02
N GLY A 167 -3.25 8.53 31.42
CA GLY A 167 -4.51 8.85 32.07
C GLY A 167 -5.72 8.70 31.13
N ALA A 168 -6.91 9.02 31.60
CA ALA A 168 -7.99 9.38 30.67
C ALA A 168 -7.67 10.78 30.11
N GLN A 169 -7.83 10.99 28.81
CA GLN A 169 -7.78 12.30 28.16
C GLN A 169 -9.21 12.77 27.91
#